data_AF-N9P863-F1
#
_entry.id   AF-N9P863-F1
#
_cell.length_a   1.000
_cell.length_b   1.000
_cell.length_c   1.000
_cell.angle_alpha   90.00
_cell.angle_beta   90.00
_cell.angle_gamma   90.00
#
_symmetry.space_group_name_H-M   'P 1'
#
loop_
_entity.id
_entity.type
_entity.pdbx_description
1 polymer ?
#
loop_
_entity_poly.entity_id
_entity_poly.type
_entity_poly.pdbx_seq_one_letter_code
_entity_poly.pdbx_strand_id
1 'polypeptide(L)'
;MLENQLRNHDAFSVATLIYARLRRVSGRVIDAIYLAENLDYARHVIQLAEQTQDPDLNHLIQRLKMVLEISETAQDSQTESAHPIQQEGLISVEPDEDDIYRAQVSHRYIGALR
;
A
#
# COMPACT_ATOMS: atom_id res chain seq x y z
N MET A 1 13.87 20.79 16.76
CA MET A 1 12.86 20.92 15.68
C MET A 1 13.38 20.39 14.34
N LEU A 2 14.58 20.78 13.90
CA LEU A 2 15.17 20.28 12.64
C LEU A 2 15.35 18.76 12.59
N GLU A 3 15.79 18.14 13.69
CA GLU A 3 16.02 16.69 13.77
C GLU A 3 14.74 15.88 13.52
N ASN A 4 13.60 16.33 14.07
CA ASN A 4 12.32 15.66 13.87
C ASN A 4 11.82 15.79 12.42
N GLN A 5 12.04 16.95 11.78
CA GLN A 5 11.71 17.13 10.36
C GLN A 5 12.56 16.24 9.46
N LEU A 6 13.86 16.11 9.75
CA LEU A 6 14.76 15.24 9.00
C LEU A 6 14.35 13.77 9.16
N ARG A 7 14.02 13.35 10.38
CA ARG A 7 13.51 12.00 10.67
C ARG A 7 12.21 11.70 9.92
N ASN A 8 11.28 12.65 9.88
CA ASN A 8 10.03 12.49 9.13
C ASN A 8 10.28 12.38 7.61
N HIS A 9 11.21 13.16 7.07
CA HIS A 9 11.60 13.06 5.66
C HIS A 9 12.24 11.71 5.34
N ASP A 10 13.11 11.21 6.22
CA ASP A 10 13.72 9.89 6.08
C ASP A 10 12.68 8.76 6.18
N ALA A 11 11.74 8.87 7.12
CA ALA A 11 10.64 7.91 7.28
C ALA A 11 9.78 7.85 6.01
N PHE A 12 9.39 9.01 5.47
CA PHE A 12 8.62 9.09 4.23
C PHE A 12 9.38 8.55 3.01
N SER A 13 10.68 8.86 2.92
CA SER A 13 11.54 8.35 1.85
C SER A 13 11.59 6.83 1.86
N VAL A 14 11.78 6.22 3.03
CA VAL A 14 11.78 4.76 3.20
C VAL A 14 10.40 4.17 2.92
N ALA A 15 9.34 4.78 3.43
CA ALA A 15 7.95 4.36 3.20
C ALA A 15 7.60 4.31 1.71
N THR A 16 8.06 5.28 0.92
CA THR A 16 7.84 5.32 -0.54
C THR A 16 8.55 4.17 -1.26
N LEU A 17 9.77 3.82 -0.84
CA LEU A 17 10.51 2.67 -1.37
C LEU A 17 9.82 1.35 -1.02
N ILE A 18 9.31 1.23 0.22
CA ILE A 18 8.53 0.07 0.66
C ILE A 18 7.28 -0.07 -0.21
N TYR A 19 6.52 1.02 -0.41
CA TYR A 19 5.36 1.04 -1.29
C TYR A 19 5.70 0.53 -2.70
N ALA A 20 6.75 1.08 -3.32
CA ALA A 20 7.14 0.69 -4.67
C ALA A 20 7.54 -0.78 -4.76
N ARG A 21 8.30 -1.29 -3.78
CA ARG A 21 8.73 -2.69 -3.77
C ARG A 21 7.57 -3.64 -3.47
N LEU A 22 6.75 -3.33 -2.47
CA LEU A 22 5.59 -4.13 -2.08
C LEU A 22 4.60 -4.28 -3.24
N ARG A 23 4.34 -3.20 -3.98
CA ARG A 23 3.52 -3.22 -5.20
C ARG A 23 4.10 -4.14 -6.26
N ARG A 24 5.43 -4.16 -6.43
CA ARG A 24 6.10 -5.02 -7.40
C ARG A 24 6.07 -6.50 -7.03
N VAL A 25 6.27 -6.83 -5.76
CA VAL A 25 6.40 -8.24 -5.32
C VAL A 25 5.06 -8.90 -5.00
N SER A 26 4.04 -8.12 -4.60
CA SER A 26 2.76 -8.65 -4.12
C SER A 26 1.53 -8.01 -4.75
N GLY A 27 1.69 -6.97 -5.58
CA GLY A 27 0.58 -6.19 -6.12
C GLY A 27 -0.13 -5.28 -5.10
N ARG A 28 0.25 -5.33 -3.83
CA ARG A 28 -0.40 -4.56 -2.75
C ARG A 28 0.03 -3.09 -2.77
N VAL A 29 -0.95 -2.22 -2.54
CA VAL A 29 -0.78 -0.77 -2.43
C VAL A 29 -1.02 -0.38 -0.98
N ILE A 30 -0.18 0.52 -0.46
CA ILE A 30 -0.24 1.05 0.91
C ILE A 30 -0.12 2.57 0.86
N ASP A 31 -0.56 3.24 1.92
CA ASP A 31 -0.37 4.68 2.07
C ASP A 31 1.02 4.95 2.67
N ALA A 32 1.91 5.56 1.88
CA ALA A 32 3.27 5.86 2.31
C ALA A 32 3.35 7.01 3.32
N ILE A 33 2.42 7.98 3.28
CA ILE A 33 2.37 9.08 4.25
C ILE A 33 1.93 8.49 5.58
N TYR A 34 0.84 7.73 5.58
CA TYR A 34 0.31 7.14 6.81
C TYR A 34 1.27 6.10 7.43
N LEU A 35 2.04 5.36 6.59
CA LEU A 35 3.12 4.48 7.05
C LEU A 35 4.21 5.23 7.82
N ALA A 36 4.54 6.46 7.41
CA ALA A 36 5.57 7.27 8.07
C ALA A 36 5.08 7.96 9.35
N GLU A 37 3.76 8.17 9.49
CA GLU A 37 3.17 8.96 10.58
C GLU A 37 2.53 8.11 11.68
N ASN A 38 2.07 6.89 11.38
CA ASN A 38 1.35 6.04 12.31
C ASN A 38 2.12 4.73 12.62
N LEU A 39 2.59 4.59 13.87
CA LEU A 39 3.38 3.44 14.31
C LEU A 39 2.59 2.11 14.29
N ASP A 40 1.31 2.12 14.62
CA ASP A 40 0.49 0.91 14.63
C ASP A 40 0.28 0.39 13.22
N TYR A 41 -0.06 1.28 12.28
CA TYR A 41 -0.14 0.97 10.87
C TYR A 41 1.21 0.49 10.33
N ALA A 42 2.32 1.11 10.74
CA ALA A 42 3.65 0.66 10.35
C ALA A 42 3.94 -0.77 10.80
N ARG A 43 3.57 -1.15 12.03
CA ARG A 43 3.71 -2.54 12.51
C ARG A 43 2.92 -3.54 11.65
N HIS A 44 1.68 -3.20 11.28
CA HIS A 44 0.89 -4.05 10.40
C HIS A 44 1.51 -4.21 9.01
N VAL A 45 1.98 -3.11 8.41
CA VAL A 45 2.65 -3.15 7.10
C VAL A 45 3.96 -3.94 7.17
N ILE A 46 4.72 -3.82 8.26
CA ILE A 46 5.94 -4.60 8.50
C ILE A 46 5.61 -6.10 8.50
N GLN A 47 4.62 -6.53 9.29
CA GLN A 47 4.20 -7.93 9.33
C GLN A 47 3.76 -8.44 7.95
N LEU A 48 3.00 -7.63 7.21
CA LEU A 48 2.56 -7.94 5.86
C LEU A 48 3.75 -8.08 4.88
N ALA A 49 4.73 -7.20 4.99
CA ALA A 49 5.88 -7.17 4.11
C ALA A 49 6.89 -8.29 4.42
N GLU A 50 7.05 -8.69 5.69
CA GLU A 50 7.86 -9.85 6.09
C GLU A 50 7.31 -11.17 5.51
N GLN A 51 5.98 -11.28 5.32
CA GLN A 51 5.34 -12.45 4.68
C GLN A 51 5.72 -12.65 3.21
N THR A 52 6.18 -11.60 2.51
CA THR A 52 6.57 -11.74 1.09
C THR A 52 7.92 -12.40 0.91
N GLN A 53 8.70 -12.58 2.00
CA GLN A 53 10.05 -13.16 2.00
C GLN A 53 11.01 -12.51 0.99
N ASP A 54 10.77 -11.24 0.65
CA ASP A 54 11.58 -10.51 -0.33
C ASP A 54 12.78 -9.85 0.38
N PRO A 55 14.02 -10.14 -0.03
CA PRO A 55 15.21 -9.68 0.69
C PRO A 55 15.38 -8.15 0.62
N ASP A 56 15.07 -7.55 -0.54
CA ASP A 56 15.16 -6.10 -0.72
C ASP A 56 14.12 -5.37 0.14
N LEU A 57 12.89 -5.89 0.18
CA LEU A 57 11.81 -5.37 1.03
C LEU A 57 12.17 -5.52 2.51
N ASN A 58 12.74 -6.65 2.92
CA ASN A 58 13.21 -6.85 4.29
C ASN A 58 14.29 -5.82 4.67
N HIS A 59 15.22 -5.50 3.77
CA HIS A 59 16.21 -4.46 4.03
C HIS A 59 15.55 -3.08 4.26
N LEU A 60 14.53 -2.73 3.47
CA LEU A 60 13.78 -1.50 3.64
C LEU A 60 12.98 -1.47 4.95
N ILE A 61 12.38 -2.60 5.36
CA ILE A 61 11.70 -2.74 6.65
C ILE A 61 12.65 -2.49 7.81
N GLN A 62 13.85 -3.10 7.79
CA GLN A 62 14.83 -2.89 8.85
C GLN A 62 15.25 -1.42 8.95
N ARG A 63 15.42 -0.75 7.80
CA ARG A 63 15.66 0.70 7.77
C ARG A 63 14.49 1.48 8.36
N LEU A 64 13.24 1.12 8.05
CA LEU A 64 12.06 1.77 8.61
C LEU A 64 12.00 1.62 10.14
N LYS A 65 12.23 0.41 10.66
CA LYS A 65 12.28 0.13 12.10
C LYS A 65 13.30 1.04 12.82
N MET A 66 14.48 1.23 12.23
CA MET A 66 15.50 2.14 12.77
C MET A 66 15.06 3.60 12.78
N VAL A 67 14.47 4.10 11.68
CA VAL A 67 14.04 5.50 11.58
C VAL A 67 12.86 5.82 12.49
N LEU A 68 11.94 4.87 12.67
CA LEU A 68 10.75 5.02 13.52
C LEU A 68 10.98 4.58 14.97
N GLU A 69 12.19 4.14 15.32
CA GLU A 69 12.54 3.64 16.66
C GLU A 69 11.60 2.50 17.14
N ILE A 70 11.10 1.68 16.19
CA ILE A 70 10.21 0.56 16.48
C ILE A 70 11.03 -0.53 17.15
N SER A 71 10.92 -0.62 18.48
CA SER A 71 11.46 -1.72 19.26
C SER A 71 10.58 -2.96 19.11
N GLU A 72 11.18 -4.14 18.99
CA GLU A 72 10.48 -5.43 18.88
C GLU A 72 9.85 -5.88 20.21
N THR A 73 9.44 -4.95 21.08
CA THR A 73 8.78 -5.29 22.34
C THR A 73 7.47 -6.00 22.01
N ALA A 74 7.49 -7.30 22.30
CA ALA A 74 6.44 -8.30 22.21
C ALA A 74 5.02 -7.72 22.08
N GLN A 75 4.45 -7.92 20.89
CA GLN A 75 3.09 -8.39 20.64
C GLN A 75 2.12 -8.24 21.84
N ASP A 76 1.53 -7.06 22.04
CA ASP A 76 0.17 -7.05 22.57
C ASP A 76 -0.75 -7.50 21.44
N SER A 77 -1.03 -8.79 21.48
CA SER A 77 -2.06 -9.44 20.69
C SER A 77 -3.40 -8.87 21.13
N GLN A 78 -3.84 -7.77 20.52
CA GLN A 78 -5.22 -7.33 20.58
C GLN A 78 -5.89 -7.59 19.24
N THR A 79 -6.43 -8.80 19.18
CA THR A 79 -7.81 -9.08 18.76
C THR A 79 -8.17 -8.74 17.32
N GLU A 80 -8.24 -9.81 16.52
CA GLU A 80 -9.34 -10.08 15.58
C GLU A 80 -9.92 -8.85 14.89
N SER A 81 -9.29 -8.49 13.78
CA SER A 81 -10.08 -8.29 12.57
C SER A 81 -9.52 -9.25 11.55
N ALA A 82 -9.89 -10.51 11.70
CA ALA A 82 -10.19 -11.29 10.52
C ALA A 82 -11.22 -10.45 9.74
N HIS A 83 -10.76 -9.62 8.81
CA HIS A 83 -11.55 -9.40 7.62
C HIS A 83 -11.65 -10.80 7.06
N PRO A 84 -12.83 -11.46 7.13
CA PRO A 84 -12.98 -12.63 6.31
C PRO A 84 -12.67 -12.10 4.92
N ILE A 85 -11.77 -12.76 4.21
CA ILE A 85 -11.82 -12.72 2.76
C ILE A 85 -13.16 -13.40 2.48
N GLN A 86 -14.24 -12.64 2.64
CA GLN A 86 -15.50 -12.93 2.02
C GLN A 86 -15.07 -12.92 0.57
N GLN A 87 -14.98 -14.12 0.00
CA GLN A 87 -15.21 -14.28 -1.41
C GLN A 87 -16.64 -13.78 -1.63
N GLU A 88 -16.84 -12.46 -1.54
CA GLU A 88 -17.90 -11.76 -2.23
C GLU A 88 -17.59 -12.10 -3.67
N GLY A 89 -18.24 -13.18 -4.13
CA GLY A 89 -18.09 -13.66 -5.49
C GLY A 89 -18.16 -12.45 -6.38
N LEU A 90 -17.15 -12.28 -7.24
CA LEU A 90 -17.10 -11.20 -8.22
C LEU A 90 -18.50 -11.08 -8.79
N ILE A 91 -19.23 -10.02 -8.40
CA ILE A 91 -20.57 -9.81 -8.91
C ILE A 91 -20.32 -9.43 -10.36
N SER A 92 -20.40 -10.42 -11.24
CA SER A 92 -20.39 -10.21 -12.68
C SER A 92 -21.72 -9.56 -13.02
N VAL A 93 -21.80 -8.25 -12.79
CA VAL A 93 -22.93 -7.44 -13.24
C VAL A 93 -22.76 -7.31 -14.74
N GLU A 94 -23.66 -7.94 -15.49
CA GLU A 94 -23.79 -7.68 -16.92
C GLU A 94 -24.32 -6.25 -17.08
N PRO A 95 -23.67 -5.39 -17.89
CA PRO A 95 -24.11 -4.01 -18.04
C PRO A 95 -25.49 -3.96 -18.69
N ASP A 96 -26.38 -3.13 -18.15
CA ASP A 96 -27.70 -2.91 -18.73
C ASP A 96 -27.64 -1.97 -19.94
N GLU A 97 -28.71 -1.91 -20.74
CA GLU A 97 -28.76 -1.07 -21.94
C GLU A 97 -28.52 0.42 -21.63
N ASP A 98 -29.01 0.90 -20.48
CA ASP A 98 -28.80 2.27 -20.01
C ASP A 98 -27.32 2.56 -19.67
N ASP A 99 -26.60 1.58 -19.09
CA ASP A 99 -25.17 1.73 -18.79
C ASP A 99 -24.35 1.84 -20.08
N ILE A 100 -24.71 1.04 -21.09
CA ILE A 100 -24.10 1.08 -22.42
C ILE A 100 -24.35 2.43 -23.09
N TYR A 101 -25.58 2.95 -23.00
CA TYR A 101 -25.94 4.25 -23.56
C TYR A 101 -25.14 5.40 -22.93
N ARG A 102 -25.00 5.38 -21.60
CA ARG A 102 -24.24 6.42 -20.86
C ARG A 102 -22.74 6.34 -21.10
N ALA A 103 -22.21 5.15 -21.39
CA ALA A 103 -20.81 4.96 -21.74
C ALA A 103 -20.46 5.43 -23.17
N GLN A 104 -21.45 5.75 -24.00
CA GLN A 104 -21.23 6.19 -25.37
C GLN A 104 -20.56 7.57 -25.41
N VAL A 105 -19.25 7.59 -25.61
CA VAL A 105 -18.49 8.84 -25.83
C VAL A 105 -18.59 9.29 -27.29
N SER A 106 -18.59 10.61 -27.51
CA SER A 106 -18.52 11.18 -28.85
C SER A 106 -17.18 10.82 -29.51
N HIS A 107 -17.20 9.98 -30.54
CA HIS A 107 -16.00 9.63 -31.29
C HIS A 107 -15.62 10.81 -32.18
N ARG A 108 -14.74 11.68 -31.70
CA ARG A 108 -14.13 12.69 -32.54
C ARG A 108 -13.01 12.01 -33.33
N TYR A 109 -13.15 11.96 -34.66
CA TYR A 109 -12.08 11.47 -35.54
C TYR A 109 -10.82 12.32 -35.33
N ILE A 110 -9.77 11.71 -34.77
CA ILE A 110 -8.43 12.27 -34.74
C ILE A 110 -7.69 11.56 -35.86
N GLY A 111 -7.50 12.28 -36.97
CA GLY A 111 -7.10 11.68 -38.25
C GLY A 111 -5.81 10.87 -38.21
N ALA A 112 -5.72 9.89 -39.11
CA ALA A 112 -4.56 9.01 -39.25
C ALA A 112 -3.27 9.82 -39.39
N LEU A 113 -2.30 9.53 -38.50
CA LEU A 113 -0.95 10.06 -38.57
C LEU A 113 -0.27 9.50 -39.83
N ARG A 114 0.18 10.42 -40.67
CA ARG A 114 0.97 10.22 -41.89
C ARG A 114 2.45 10.10 -41.56
#